data_AF-A0A6L8EXU3-F1
#
_entry.id   AF-A0A6L8EXU3-F1
#
_cell.length_a   1.000
_cell.length_b   1.000
_cell.length_c   1.000
_cell.angle_alpha   90.00
_cell.angle_beta   90.00
_cell.angle_gamma   90.00
#
_symmetry.space_group_name_H-M   'P 1'
#
loop_
_entity.id
_entity.type
_entity.pdbx_description
1 polymer ?
#
loop_
_entity_poly.entity_id
_entity_poly.type
_entity_poly.pdbx_seq_one_letter_code
_entity_poly.pdbx_strand_id
1 'polypeptide(L)' 'MCEESGRPPQKPYSGNVTLSIPPEVHIGIAMAAEASGKNLNQWVTDALSAVLQPDPES' A
#
# COMPACT_ATOMS: atom_id res chain seq x y z
N MET A 1 5.32 31.12 -7.28
CA MET A 1 5.35 30.74 -8.70
C MET A 1 5.65 29.25 -8.81
N CYS A 2 4.68 28.46 -9.25
CA CYS A 2 4.91 27.23 -10.02
C CYS A 2 4.03 27.40 -11.27
N GLU A 3 4.47 28.32 -12.12
CA GLU A 3 4.12 28.30 -13.54
C GLU A 3 4.82 27.09 -14.19
N GLU A 4 4.41 26.70 -15.39
CA GLU A 4 4.98 25.58 -16.17
C GLU A 4 4.39 24.19 -15.91
N SER A 5 3.07 24.08 -16.07
CA SER A 5 2.40 23.06 -16.89
C SER A 5 0.92 23.07 -16.55
N GLY A 6 0.07 23.56 -17.45
CA GLY A 6 -1.39 23.59 -17.29
C GLY A 6 -2.07 22.21 -17.27
N ARG A 7 -1.41 21.18 -16.74
CA ARG A 7 -2.05 19.92 -16.39
C ARG A 7 -2.49 20.05 -14.94
N PRO A 8 -3.79 19.92 -14.62
CA PRO A 8 -4.21 19.83 -13.24
C PRO A 8 -3.40 18.70 -12.57
N PRO A 9 -2.99 18.85 -11.29
CA PRO A 9 -2.37 17.75 -10.57
C PRO A 9 -3.25 16.52 -10.78
N GLN A 10 -2.66 15.42 -11.25
CA GLN A 10 -3.38 14.15 -11.36
C GLN A 10 -4.13 13.98 -10.04
N LYS A 11 -5.45 13.78 -10.12
CA LYS A 11 -6.27 13.61 -8.92
C LYS A 11 -5.54 12.64 -7.99
N PRO A 12 -5.39 12.97 -6.69
CA PRO A 12 -4.71 12.07 -5.77
C PRO A 12 -5.37 10.69 -5.89
N TYR A 13 -4.54 9.66 -6.00
CA TYR A 13 -5.03 8.29 -6.02
C TYR A 13 -5.91 8.08 -4.78
N SER A 14 -7.09 7.49 -4.96
CA SER A 14 -8.13 7.42 -3.94
C SER A 14 -7.76 6.62 -2.68
N GLY A 15 -6.56 6.01 -2.63
CA GLY A 15 -6.11 5.14 -1.53
C GLY A 15 -6.80 3.78 -1.45
N ASN A 16 -7.84 3.54 -2.26
CA ASN A 16 -8.54 2.26 -2.33
C ASN A 16 -7.90 1.36 -3.39
N VAL A 17 -7.62 0.12 -3.00
CA VAL A 17 -7.00 -0.91 -3.84
C VAL A 17 -7.86 -2.17 -3.76
N THR A 18 -8.33 -2.64 -4.92
CA THR A 18 -9.05 -3.92 -5.05
C THR A 18 -8.10 -4.95 -5.65
N LEU A 19 -7.78 -6.01 -4.90
CA LEU A 19 -6.90 -7.08 -5.34
C LEU A 19 -7.68 -8.39 -5.43
N SER A 20 -7.44 -9.15 -6.50
CA SER A 20 -7.85 -10.55 -6.57
C SER A 20 -6.67 -11.40 -6.13
N ILE A 21 -6.80 -12.03 -4.96
CA ILE A 21 -5.78 -12.92 -4.41
C ILE A 21 -6.37 -14.32 -4.15
N PRO A 22 -5.55 -15.39 -4.23
CA PRO A 22 -5.98 -16.72 -3.85
C PRO A 22 -6.46 -16.77 -2.39
N PRO A 23 -7.42 -17.66 -2.06
CA PRO A 23 -7.97 -17.76 -0.70
C PRO A 23 -6.89 -18.16 0.33
N GLU A 24 -5.92 -18.99 -0.05
CA GLU A 24 -4.79 -19.36 0.82
C GLU A 24 -3.93 -18.15 1.22
N VAL A 25 -3.71 -17.22 0.29
CA VAL A 25 -2.96 -15.98 0.54
C VAL A 25 -3.78 -15.06 1.44
N HIS A 26 -5.10 -14.96 1.20
CA HIS A 26 -5.97 -14.16 2.06
C HIS A 26 -5.97 -14.66 3.52
N ILE A 27 -5.98 -15.98 3.72
CA ILE A 27 -5.85 -16.58 5.06
C ILE A 27 -4.51 -16.21 5.70
N GLY A 28 -3.41 -16.36 4.96
CA GLY A 28 -2.08 -15.99 5.47
C GLY A 28 -1.97 -14.53 5.89
N ILE A 29 -2.53 -13.62 5.09
CA ILE A 29 -2.57 -12.18 5.41
C ILE A 29 -3.39 -11.92 6.67
N ALA A 30 -4.58 -12.53 6.79
CA ALA A 30 -5.44 -12.37 7.97
C ALA A 30 -4.72 -12.84 9.24
N MET A 31 -4.11 -14.02 9.21
CA MET A 31 -3.36 -14.56 10.35
C MET A 31 -2.16 -13.69 10.73
N ALA A 32 -1.41 -13.18 9.75
CA ALA A 32 -0.26 -12.31 9.99
C ALA A 32 -0.68 -10.95 10.58
N ALA A 33 -1.82 -10.41 10.12
CA ALA A 33 -2.39 -9.19 10.67
C ALA A 33 -2.80 -9.38 12.15
N GLU A 34 -3.55 -10.46 12.44
CA GLU A 34 -3.97 -10.81 13.81
C GLU A 34 -2.77 -11.02 14.75
N ALA A 35 -1.76 -11.78 14.32
CA ALA A 35 -0.54 -12.01 15.09
C ALA A 35 0.25 -10.71 15.37
N SER A 36 0.11 -9.71 14.50
CA SER A 36 0.74 -8.39 14.65
C SER A 36 -0.14 -7.39 15.43
N GLY A 37 -1.35 -7.78 15.84
CA GLY A 37 -2.32 -6.86 16.44
C GLY A 37 -2.80 -5.75 15.51
N LYS A 38 -2.66 -5.94 14.18
CA LYS A 38 -3.05 -4.99 13.14
C LYS A 38 -4.32 -5.47 12.45
N ASN A 39 -5.10 -4.55 11.89
CA ASN A 39 -6.14 -4.94 10.93
C ASN A 39 -5.49 -5.26 9.57
N LEU A 40 -6.25 -5.96 8.71
CA LEU A 40 -5.77 -6.43 7.42
C LEU A 40 -5.24 -5.30 6.54
N ASN A 41 -5.96 -4.17 6.42
CA ASN A 41 -5.51 -3.04 5.61
C ASN A 41 -4.18 -2.47 6.13
N GLN A 42 -4.05 -2.27 7.45
CA GLN A 42 -2.82 -1.74 8.04
C GLN A 42 -1.63 -2.67 7.83
N TRP A 43 -1.83 -3.98 7.99
CA TRP A 43 -0.78 -4.96 7.77
C TRP A 43 -0.34 -4.98 6.29
N VAL A 44 -1.28 -4.94 5.35
CA VAL A 44 -0.97 -4.90 3.91
C VAL A 44 -0.27 -3.60 3.53
N THR A 45 -0.73 -2.45 4.04
CA THR A 45 -0.07 -1.17 3.80
C THR A 45 1.36 -1.17 4.30
N ASP A 46 1.61 -1.64 5.52
CA ASP A 46 2.95 -1.75 6.11
C ASP A 46 3.88 -2.65 5.28
N ALA A 47 3.39 -3.82 4.88
CA ALA A 47 4.15 -4.74 4.02
C ALA A 47 4.51 -4.12 2.66
N LEU A 48 3.57 -3.43 2.01
CA LEU A 48 3.82 -2.74 0.74
C LEU A 48 4.76 -1.56 0.92
N SER A 49 4.59 -0.77 1.98
CA SER A 49 5.46 0.37 2.30
C SER A 49 6.89 -0.09 2.54
N ALA A 50 7.12 -1.21 3.24
CA ALA A 50 8.46 -1.74 3.46
C ALA A 50 9.22 -2.06 2.15
N VAL A 51 8.52 -2.46 1.09
CA VAL A 51 9.10 -2.73 -0.24
C VAL A 51 9.28 -1.45 -1.08
N LEU A 52 8.46 -0.43 -0.84
CA LEU A 52 8.44 0.82 -1.60
C LEU A 52 9.38 1.90 -1.03
N GLN A 53 9.83 1.76 0.22
CA GLN A 53 10.88 2.62 0.76
C GLN A 53 12.18 2.27 0.01
N PRO A 54 12.81 3.22 -0.72
CA PRO A 54 14.12 2.95 -1.29
C PRO A 54 15.07 2.62 -0.14
N ASP A 55 15.80 1.51 -0.25
CA ASP A 55 16.93 1.24 0.64
C ASP A 55 17.79 2.51 0.70
N PRO A 56 18.19 3.00 1.89
CA PRO A 56 19.05 4.18 2.02
C PRO A 56 20.47 3.98 1.47
N GLU A 57 20.71 2.91 0.70
CA GLU A 57 22.02 2.54 0.18
C GLU A 57 21.92 2.06 -1.28
N SER A 58 21.96 3.02 -2.21
CA SER A 58 22.43 2.84 -3.60
C SER A 58 22.96 4.17 -4.13
#